data_AF-A0AAV0KDC0-F1
#
_entry.id   AF-A0AAV0KDC0-F1
#
_cell.length_a   1.000
_cell.length_b   1.000
_cell.length_c   1.000
_cell.angle_alpha   90.00
_cell.angle_beta   90.00
_cell.angle_gamma   90.00
#
_symmetry.space_group_name_H-M   'P 1'
#
loop_
_entity.id
_entity.type
_entity.pdbx_description
1 polymer ?
#
loop_
_entity_poly.entity_id
_entity_poly.type
_entity_poly.pdbx_seq_one_letter_code
_entity_poly.pdbx_strand_id
1 'polypeptide(L)'
;MAGRVITVAQDGTGDFTTVQAAVDSVPFGNNFRTVIRVAPGVYRQPVYVPKRKNFITLAGLRPEDTVLTWNNSASRIDHHQGERLIGTGTFGCGSVIVEGEDFIAENVTFENSCPQGSGQAVALRVTADRCGFYNCRFLGWQDTLYLHYGKQYLKDCYIEGSVDFIFGNSTALLEHCHIHCKSEGFITAQARKSSQESTGYVFLRRVVHCLSDLFSVVLTFLHWLRSLIRLLG
;
A
#
# COMPACT_ATOMS: atom_id res chain seq x y z
N MET A 1 25.73 -5.85 -12.99
CA MET A 1 25.08 -7.09 -12.48
C MET A 1 23.60 -6.98 -12.77
N ALA A 2 23.03 -7.96 -13.48
CA ALA A 2 21.65 -7.93 -13.95
C ALA A 2 20.66 -8.06 -12.77
N GLY A 3 19.48 -7.44 -12.88
CA GLY A 3 18.43 -7.56 -11.86
C GLY A 3 18.00 -9.02 -11.66
N ARG A 4 17.75 -9.41 -10.41
CA ARG A 4 17.29 -10.76 -10.07
C ARG A 4 15.78 -10.86 -10.31
N VAL A 5 15.32 -11.90 -11.00
CA VAL A 5 13.89 -12.19 -11.16
C VAL A 5 13.57 -13.48 -10.41
N ILE A 6 12.48 -13.47 -9.64
CA ILE A 6 11.93 -14.58 -8.87
C ILE A 6 10.47 -14.74 -9.30
N THR A 7 9.98 -15.97 -9.40
CA THR A 7 8.60 -16.28 -9.77
C THR A 7 7.84 -16.91 -8.61
N VAL A 8 6.55 -16.58 -8.48
CA VAL A 8 5.65 -17.13 -7.48
C VAL A 8 4.41 -17.68 -8.16
N ALA A 9 4.11 -18.96 -7.99
CA ALA A 9 2.91 -19.60 -8.53
C ALA A 9 2.38 -20.66 -7.56
N GLN A 10 1.08 -20.60 -7.21
CA GLN A 10 0.47 -21.50 -6.22
C GLN A 10 0.43 -22.97 -6.67
N ASP A 11 0.49 -23.21 -7.98
CA ASP A 11 0.52 -24.55 -8.59
C ASP A 11 1.91 -25.22 -8.57
N GLY A 12 2.93 -24.53 -8.04
CA GLY A 12 4.31 -25.03 -7.96
C GLY A 12 5.14 -24.85 -9.22
N THR A 13 4.63 -24.14 -10.25
CA THR A 13 5.39 -23.87 -11.48
C THR A 13 6.41 -22.74 -11.36
N GLY A 14 6.35 -21.95 -10.27
CA GLY A 14 7.30 -20.88 -9.95
C GLY A 14 8.37 -21.31 -8.94
N ASP A 15 9.35 -20.43 -8.70
CA ASP A 15 10.42 -20.65 -7.71
C ASP A 15 9.88 -20.80 -6.27
N PHE A 16 8.74 -20.16 -5.98
CA PHE A 16 8.03 -20.25 -4.70
C PHE A 16 6.53 -20.42 -4.92
N THR A 17 5.84 -21.01 -3.94
CA THR A 17 4.36 -21.11 -3.94
C THR A 17 3.69 -19.97 -3.18
N THR A 18 4.46 -19.20 -2.40
CA THR A 18 3.96 -18.09 -1.57
C THR A 18 4.77 -16.83 -1.78
N VAL A 19 4.11 -15.67 -1.61
CA VAL A 19 4.76 -14.37 -1.75
C VAL A 19 5.72 -14.11 -0.59
N GLN A 20 5.35 -14.50 0.64
CA GLN A 20 6.25 -14.35 1.78
C GLN A 20 7.55 -15.13 1.59
N ALA A 21 7.52 -16.38 1.11
CA ALA A 21 8.75 -17.14 0.88
C ALA A 21 9.67 -16.49 -0.18
N ALA A 22 9.09 -15.90 -1.23
CA ALA A 22 9.86 -15.15 -2.21
C ALA A 22 10.51 -13.90 -1.59
N VAL A 23 9.78 -13.14 -0.76
CA VAL A 23 10.32 -12.00 0.00
C VAL A 23 11.44 -12.46 0.95
N ASP A 24 11.27 -13.60 1.62
CA ASP A 24 12.24 -14.18 2.55
C ASP A 24 13.55 -14.57 1.86
N SER A 25 13.49 -14.98 0.58
CA SER A 25 14.66 -15.34 -0.22
C SER A 25 15.53 -14.15 -0.69
N VAL A 26 14.99 -12.92 -0.61
CA VAL A 26 15.76 -11.71 -0.93
C VAL A 26 16.75 -11.45 0.20
N PRO A 27 18.06 -11.30 -0.06
CA PRO A 27 19.04 -11.12 0.99
C PRO A 27 18.79 -9.84 1.79
N PHE A 28 19.19 -9.86 3.04
CA PHE A 28 19.21 -8.67 3.85
C PHE A 28 20.28 -7.69 3.38
N GLY A 29 19.99 -6.38 3.41
CA GLY A 29 20.89 -5.38 2.85
C GLY A 29 20.94 -5.42 1.32
N ASN A 30 19.85 -5.88 0.68
CA ASN A 30 19.75 -5.92 -0.77
C ASN A 30 19.91 -4.52 -1.37
N ASN A 31 20.88 -4.36 -2.28
CA ASN A 31 21.20 -3.09 -2.94
C ASN A 31 20.93 -3.12 -4.46
N PHE A 32 20.30 -4.19 -4.95
CA PHE A 32 19.97 -4.37 -6.36
C PHE A 32 18.49 -4.70 -6.54
N ARG A 33 17.88 -4.20 -7.61
CA ARG A 33 16.48 -4.49 -7.91
C ARG A 33 16.24 -6.00 -8.04
N THR A 34 15.38 -6.54 -7.16
CA THR A 34 14.85 -7.90 -7.25
C THR A 34 13.38 -7.84 -7.62
N VAL A 35 12.99 -8.43 -8.74
CA VAL A 35 11.61 -8.48 -9.23
C VAL A 35 10.99 -9.82 -8.86
N ILE A 36 9.96 -9.80 -8.05
CA ILE A 36 9.12 -10.95 -7.70
C ILE A 36 7.88 -10.90 -8.60
N ARG A 37 7.86 -11.76 -9.62
CA ARG A 37 6.72 -11.94 -10.53
C ARG A 37 5.72 -12.92 -9.91
N VAL A 38 4.51 -12.48 -9.70
CA VAL A 38 3.45 -13.26 -9.05
C VAL A 38 2.43 -13.65 -10.10
N ALA A 39 2.18 -14.96 -10.24
CA ALA A 39 1.18 -15.50 -11.15
C ALA A 39 -0.24 -15.07 -10.74
N PRO A 40 -1.23 -15.16 -11.65
CA PRO A 40 -2.64 -15.08 -11.29
C PRO A 40 -2.99 -16.02 -10.14
N GLY A 41 -3.70 -15.52 -9.14
CA GLY A 41 -4.09 -16.26 -7.95
C GLY A 41 -4.53 -15.36 -6.80
N VAL A 42 -5.20 -15.98 -5.83
CA VAL A 42 -5.56 -15.34 -4.55
C VAL A 42 -4.64 -15.90 -3.47
N TYR A 43 -3.70 -15.07 -3.04
CA TYR A 43 -2.68 -15.39 -2.05
C TYR A 43 -3.17 -14.96 -0.66
N ARG A 44 -3.74 -15.91 0.06
CA ARG A 44 -4.32 -15.70 1.41
C ARG A 44 -3.26 -15.87 2.50
N GLN A 45 -2.48 -14.82 2.74
CA GLN A 45 -1.49 -14.78 3.81
C GLN A 45 -1.08 -13.35 4.14
N PRO A 46 -0.65 -13.07 5.38
CA PRO A 46 -0.01 -11.81 5.70
C PRO A 46 1.39 -11.75 5.07
N VAL A 47 1.73 -10.63 4.43
CA VAL A 47 3.04 -10.41 3.81
C VAL A 47 3.78 -9.27 4.52
N TYR A 48 5.01 -9.53 4.94
CA TYR A 48 5.90 -8.55 5.55
C TYR A 48 7.18 -8.39 4.74
N VAL A 49 7.41 -7.17 4.24
CA VAL A 49 8.66 -6.75 3.62
C VAL A 49 9.48 -5.98 4.66
N PRO A 50 10.46 -6.62 5.33
CA PRO A 50 11.19 -6.02 6.44
C PRO A 50 12.11 -4.88 6.00
N LYS A 51 12.46 -4.03 6.97
CA LYS A 51 13.54 -3.04 6.83
C LYS A 51 14.81 -3.70 6.31
N ARG A 52 15.55 -3.00 5.46
CA ARG A 52 16.79 -3.45 4.80
C ARG A 52 16.60 -4.55 3.74
N LYS A 53 15.38 -5.00 3.44
CA LYS A 53 15.08 -5.70 2.18
C LYS A 53 14.60 -4.70 1.13
N ASN A 54 15.49 -3.78 0.78
CA ASN A 54 15.21 -2.69 -0.14
C ASN A 54 15.15 -3.18 -1.60
N PHE A 55 14.69 -2.33 -2.51
CA PHE A 55 14.69 -2.56 -3.95
C PHE A 55 13.93 -3.83 -4.39
N ILE A 56 12.86 -4.20 -3.69
CA ILE A 56 11.95 -5.26 -4.13
C ILE A 56 10.89 -4.65 -5.05
N THR A 57 10.66 -5.27 -6.21
CA THR A 57 9.46 -5.04 -7.02
C THR A 57 8.56 -6.26 -6.95
N LEU A 58 7.30 -6.05 -6.60
CA LEU A 58 6.25 -7.06 -6.67
C LEU A 58 5.40 -6.81 -7.93
N ALA A 59 5.42 -7.74 -8.88
CA ALA A 59 4.77 -7.55 -10.17
C ALA A 59 3.75 -8.67 -10.44
N GLY A 60 2.47 -8.33 -10.49
CA GLY A 60 1.41 -9.19 -11.01
C GLY A 60 1.25 -9.06 -12.53
N LEU A 61 0.35 -9.87 -13.10
CA LEU A 61 0.00 -9.77 -14.53
C LEU A 61 -1.06 -8.69 -14.77
N ARG A 62 -2.14 -8.75 -13.98
CA ARG A 62 -3.24 -7.78 -13.93
C ARG A 62 -3.68 -7.65 -12.48
N PRO A 63 -4.05 -6.45 -12.02
CA PRO A 63 -4.42 -6.28 -10.63
C PRO A 63 -5.66 -7.10 -10.25
N GLU A 64 -6.59 -7.35 -11.18
CA GLU A 64 -7.78 -8.20 -10.94
C GLU A 64 -7.44 -9.68 -10.73
N ASP A 65 -6.30 -10.15 -11.23
CA ASP A 65 -5.93 -11.55 -11.22
C ASP A 65 -4.97 -11.92 -10.09
N THR A 66 -4.21 -10.95 -9.57
CA THR A 66 -3.18 -11.19 -8.55
C THR A 66 -3.55 -10.46 -7.26
N VAL A 67 -4.16 -11.18 -6.33
CA VAL A 67 -4.72 -10.63 -5.08
C VAL A 67 -3.92 -11.12 -3.88
N LEU A 68 -3.33 -10.19 -3.12
CA LEU A 68 -2.78 -10.44 -1.79
C LEU A 68 -3.83 -10.03 -0.75
N THR A 69 -4.29 -11.00 0.04
CA THR A 69 -5.41 -10.78 0.96
C THR A 69 -5.20 -11.40 2.32
N TRP A 70 -5.64 -10.68 3.35
CA TRP A 70 -5.76 -11.17 4.72
C TRP A 70 -6.96 -10.52 5.41
N ASN A 71 -7.17 -10.77 6.71
CA ASN A 71 -8.34 -10.30 7.46
C ASN A 71 -8.00 -9.92 8.91
N ASN A 72 -6.86 -9.25 9.11
CA ASN A 72 -6.51 -8.69 10.41
C ASN A 72 -7.29 -7.40 10.67
N SER A 73 -7.74 -7.23 11.92
CA SER A 73 -8.25 -5.95 12.42
C SER A 73 -7.34 -5.45 13.54
N ALA A 74 -7.48 -4.18 13.95
CA ALA A 74 -6.68 -3.62 15.04
C ALA A 74 -6.82 -4.39 16.36
N SER A 75 -7.94 -5.09 16.57
CA SER A 75 -8.19 -5.91 17.78
C SER A 75 -7.82 -7.39 17.60
N ARG A 76 -7.52 -7.84 16.37
CA ARG A 76 -7.21 -9.24 16.07
C ARG A 76 -6.16 -9.32 14.96
N ILE A 77 -4.93 -9.62 15.35
CA ILE A 77 -3.79 -9.77 14.44
C ILE A 77 -3.32 -11.22 14.48
N ASP A 78 -3.44 -11.90 13.33
CA ASP A 78 -2.77 -13.17 13.04
C ASP A 78 -1.69 -12.92 11.99
N HIS A 79 -0.43 -13.12 12.38
CA HIS A 79 0.72 -12.87 11.51
C HIS A 79 1.88 -13.79 11.87
N HIS A 80 2.62 -14.23 10.86
CA HIS A 80 3.82 -15.08 11.02
C HIS A 80 5.01 -14.37 11.71
N GLN A 81 4.87 -13.09 12.07
CA GLN A 81 5.90 -12.26 12.71
C GLN A 81 5.35 -11.78 14.05
N GLY A 82 6.18 -11.72 15.07
CA GLY A 82 5.75 -11.23 16.39
C GLY A 82 5.47 -9.72 16.40
N GLU A 83 4.63 -9.29 17.35
CA GLU A 83 4.21 -7.89 17.55
C GLU A 83 5.39 -6.90 17.66
N ARG A 84 6.55 -7.36 18.15
CA ARG A 84 7.76 -6.54 18.24
C ARG A 84 8.27 -6.05 16.86
N LEU A 85 7.97 -6.79 15.79
CA LEU A 85 8.41 -6.47 14.43
C LEU A 85 7.34 -5.71 13.65
N ILE A 86 6.09 -6.21 13.68
CA ILE A 86 5.00 -5.66 12.86
C ILE A 86 4.15 -4.60 13.58
N GLY A 87 4.24 -4.55 14.91
CA GLY A 87 3.46 -3.72 15.81
C GLY A 87 2.13 -4.34 16.23
N THR A 88 1.28 -3.52 16.85
CA THR A 88 -0.05 -3.87 17.37
C THR A 88 -1.10 -2.87 16.87
N GLY A 89 -2.39 -3.12 17.13
CA GLY A 89 -3.46 -2.20 16.75
C GLY A 89 -3.54 -1.99 15.22
N THR A 90 -3.99 -0.82 14.80
CA THR A 90 -4.03 -0.44 13.38
C THR A 90 -2.67 -0.54 12.70
N PHE A 91 -1.58 -0.29 13.44
CA PHE A 91 -0.23 -0.37 12.88
C PHE A 91 0.16 -1.81 12.53
N GLY A 92 -0.24 -2.79 13.34
CA GLY A 92 0.09 -4.20 13.13
C GLY A 92 -0.88 -5.00 12.25
N CYS A 93 -2.08 -4.46 11.94
CA CYS A 93 -3.13 -5.22 11.26
C CYS A 93 -3.08 -5.17 9.72
N GLY A 94 -1.97 -4.73 9.12
CA GLY A 94 -1.79 -4.74 7.66
C GLY A 94 -1.83 -6.16 7.09
N SER A 95 -2.64 -6.37 6.05
CA SER A 95 -2.59 -7.60 5.24
C SER A 95 -1.24 -7.70 4.51
N VAL A 96 -0.74 -6.57 4.05
CA VAL A 96 0.65 -6.39 3.61
C VAL A 96 1.28 -5.23 4.38
N ILE A 97 2.50 -5.46 4.86
CA ILE A 97 3.31 -4.47 5.58
C ILE A 97 4.64 -4.29 4.84
N VAL A 98 4.93 -3.05 4.43
CA VAL A 98 6.16 -2.69 3.72
C VAL A 98 7.00 -1.73 4.55
N GLU A 99 8.21 -2.16 4.90
CA GLU A 99 9.22 -1.35 5.61
C GLU A 99 10.59 -1.33 4.88
N GLY A 100 10.72 -2.05 3.76
CA GLY A 100 11.86 -1.95 2.85
C GLY A 100 11.75 -0.74 1.92
N GLU A 101 12.84 0.01 1.77
CA GLU A 101 12.87 1.21 0.92
C GLU A 101 12.95 0.87 -0.57
N ASP A 102 12.60 1.84 -1.42
CA ASP A 102 12.61 1.68 -2.88
C ASP A 102 11.72 0.52 -3.36
N PHE A 103 10.68 0.18 -2.58
CA PHE A 103 9.70 -0.85 -2.93
C PHE A 103 8.83 -0.39 -4.09
N ILE A 104 8.54 -1.29 -5.02
CA ILE A 104 7.61 -1.05 -6.12
C ILE A 104 6.58 -2.17 -6.16
N ALA A 105 5.30 -1.82 -6.39
CA ALA A 105 4.29 -2.80 -6.80
C ALA A 105 3.65 -2.40 -8.13
N GLU A 106 3.40 -3.40 -8.99
CA GLU A 106 2.79 -3.22 -10.31
C GLU A 106 1.72 -4.29 -10.54
N ASN A 107 0.51 -3.88 -10.94
CA ASN A 107 -0.57 -4.80 -11.32
C ASN A 107 -0.94 -5.81 -10.20
N VAL A 108 -1.01 -5.36 -8.95
CA VAL A 108 -1.37 -6.18 -7.78
C VAL A 108 -2.55 -5.57 -7.03
N THR A 109 -3.44 -6.43 -6.52
CA THR A 109 -4.44 -6.05 -5.52
C THR A 109 -3.93 -6.34 -4.11
N PHE A 110 -3.99 -5.33 -3.24
CA PHE A 110 -3.85 -5.45 -1.80
C PHE A 110 -5.24 -5.37 -1.17
N GLU A 111 -5.67 -6.41 -0.47
CA GLU A 111 -7.00 -6.49 0.13
C GLU A 111 -6.91 -6.79 1.62
N ASN A 112 -7.74 -6.10 2.41
CA ASN A 112 -8.17 -6.60 3.71
C ASN A 112 -9.65 -7.01 3.62
N SER A 113 -9.90 -8.30 3.84
CA SER A 113 -11.19 -8.96 3.67
C SER A 113 -12.05 -8.96 4.95
N CYS A 114 -11.67 -8.21 5.99
CA CYS A 114 -12.54 -7.96 7.13
C CYS A 114 -13.90 -7.40 6.67
N PRO A 115 -15.04 -7.88 7.22
CA PRO A 115 -16.35 -7.34 6.88
C PRO A 115 -16.51 -5.90 7.37
N GLN A 116 -17.46 -5.17 6.77
CA GLN A 116 -17.86 -3.84 7.25
C GLN A 116 -18.24 -3.91 8.74
N GLY A 117 -17.82 -2.91 9.52
CA GLY A 117 -18.06 -2.87 10.97
C GLY A 117 -17.00 -3.58 11.82
N SER A 118 -15.95 -4.14 11.21
CA SER A 118 -14.83 -4.76 11.95
C SER A 118 -13.89 -3.76 12.65
N GLY A 119 -14.14 -2.46 12.52
CA GLY A 119 -13.20 -1.40 12.91
C GLY A 119 -12.04 -1.28 11.92
N GLN A 120 -10.89 -0.83 12.39
CA GLN A 120 -9.70 -0.57 11.57
C GLN A 120 -9.12 -1.87 11.00
N ALA A 121 -9.00 -1.95 9.68
CA ALA A 121 -8.53 -3.14 8.97
C ALA A 121 -7.71 -2.75 7.73
N VAL A 122 -6.38 -2.80 7.86
CA VAL A 122 -5.46 -2.26 6.85
C VAL A 122 -5.17 -3.28 5.75
N ALA A 123 -5.32 -2.88 4.49
CA ALA A 123 -4.93 -3.69 3.33
C ALA A 123 -3.42 -3.58 3.08
N LEU A 124 -2.89 -2.36 3.07
CA LEU A 124 -1.46 -2.09 2.94
C LEU A 124 -1.00 -1.02 3.93
N ARG A 125 0.05 -1.32 4.70
CA ARG A 125 0.82 -0.33 5.45
C ARG A 125 2.19 -0.10 4.81
N VAL A 126 2.56 1.17 4.64
CA VAL A 126 3.87 1.57 4.11
C VAL A 126 4.60 2.49 5.10
N THR A 127 5.70 1.97 5.65
CA THR A 127 6.66 2.70 6.50
C THR A 127 8.03 2.65 5.85
N ALA A 128 8.16 3.25 4.67
CA ALA A 128 9.37 3.19 3.85
C ALA A 128 9.46 4.40 2.91
N ASP A 129 10.69 4.80 2.56
CA ASP A 129 10.92 5.92 1.64
C ASP A 129 11.03 5.44 0.18
N ARG A 130 10.62 6.32 -0.75
CA ARG A 130 10.70 6.13 -2.21
C ARG A 130 9.94 4.90 -2.72
N CYS A 131 8.72 4.68 -2.20
CA CYS A 131 7.87 3.58 -2.65
C CYS A 131 6.98 3.98 -3.83
N GLY A 132 6.80 3.08 -4.80
CA GLY A 132 5.98 3.28 -5.99
C GLY A 132 4.90 2.22 -6.16
N PHE A 133 3.71 2.62 -6.58
CA PHE A 133 2.59 1.72 -6.86
C PHE A 133 1.96 2.09 -8.19
N TYR A 134 1.93 1.15 -9.13
CA TYR A 134 1.46 1.38 -10.50
C TYR A 134 0.35 0.39 -10.85
N ASN A 135 -0.80 0.91 -11.27
CA ASN A 135 -1.95 0.07 -11.64
C ASN A 135 -2.30 -0.96 -10.54
N CYS A 136 -2.27 -0.53 -9.28
CA CYS A 136 -2.58 -1.37 -8.11
C CYS A 136 -3.99 -1.08 -7.62
N ARG A 137 -4.58 -2.05 -6.90
CA ARG A 137 -5.87 -1.91 -6.24
C ARG A 137 -5.70 -2.04 -4.73
N PHE A 138 -6.36 -1.18 -3.96
CA PHE A 138 -6.34 -1.19 -2.50
C PHE A 138 -7.78 -1.33 -2.00
N LEU A 139 -8.12 -2.50 -1.46
CA LEU A 139 -9.49 -2.89 -1.16
C LEU A 139 -9.67 -3.10 0.35
N GLY A 140 -10.70 -2.50 0.92
CA GLY A 140 -10.98 -2.58 2.35
C GLY A 140 -12.25 -1.82 2.76
N TRP A 141 -12.32 -1.49 4.05
CA TRP A 141 -13.39 -0.69 4.65
C TRP A 141 -12.82 0.50 5.42
N GLN A 142 -12.63 0.39 6.72
CA GLN A 142 -12.01 1.44 7.53
C GLN A 142 -10.49 1.23 7.54
N ASP A 143 -9.74 2.32 7.36
CA ASP A 143 -8.27 2.34 7.38
C ASP A 143 -7.63 1.48 6.27
N THR A 144 -8.18 1.44 5.05
CA THR A 144 -7.70 0.58 3.95
C THR A 144 -6.20 0.75 3.63
N LEU A 145 -5.74 2.00 3.43
CA LEU A 145 -4.41 2.32 2.92
C LEU A 145 -3.65 3.21 3.91
N TYR A 146 -2.73 2.60 4.64
CA TYR A 146 -1.93 3.28 5.66
C TYR A 146 -0.59 3.77 5.08
N LEU A 147 -0.60 4.99 4.54
CA LEU A 147 0.60 5.69 4.08
C LEU A 147 1.30 6.33 5.30
N HIS A 148 1.91 5.49 6.13
CA HIS A 148 2.41 5.86 7.46
C HIS A 148 3.61 6.82 7.42
N TYR A 149 4.65 6.51 6.63
CA TYR A 149 5.88 7.32 6.57
C TYR A 149 6.57 7.21 5.20
N GLY A 150 7.39 8.22 4.87
CA GLY A 150 8.26 8.26 3.68
C GLY A 150 7.61 8.93 2.47
N LYS A 151 8.32 8.93 1.33
CA LYS A 151 7.81 9.43 0.04
C LYS A 151 7.18 8.29 -0.74
N GLN A 152 5.95 8.48 -1.21
CA GLN A 152 5.16 7.45 -1.88
C GLN A 152 4.52 8.02 -3.15
N TYR A 153 4.58 7.26 -4.25
CA TYR A 153 3.95 7.63 -5.51
C TYR A 153 2.99 6.54 -5.95
N LEU A 154 1.72 6.89 -6.13
CA LEU A 154 0.66 6.00 -6.58
C LEU A 154 0.17 6.52 -7.92
N LYS A 155 0.20 5.69 -8.95
CA LYS A 155 -0.20 6.06 -10.30
C LYS A 155 -1.18 5.05 -10.88
N ASP A 156 -2.24 5.54 -11.51
CA ASP A 156 -3.25 4.71 -12.19
C ASP A 156 -3.88 3.65 -11.24
N CYS A 157 -3.97 3.95 -9.94
CA CYS A 157 -4.43 3.01 -8.92
C CYS A 157 -5.92 3.16 -8.61
N TYR A 158 -6.54 2.08 -8.11
CA TYR A 158 -7.90 2.08 -7.56
C TYR A 158 -7.84 1.91 -6.04
N ILE A 159 -8.58 2.75 -5.30
CA ILE A 159 -8.61 2.71 -3.83
C ILE A 159 -10.07 2.74 -3.39
N GLU A 160 -10.48 1.81 -2.54
CA GLU A 160 -11.82 1.79 -1.95
C GLU A 160 -11.82 1.67 -0.42
N GLY A 161 -12.85 2.26 0.20
CA GLY A 161 -13.05 2.18 1.64
C GLY A 161 -14.22 3.03 2.11
N SER A 162 -14.26 3.29 3.42
CA SER A 162 -15.34 4.00 4.12
C SER A 162 -14.80 5.13 5.00
N VAL A 163 -14.36 4.82 6.22
CA VAL A 163 -13.78 5.76 7.18
C VAL A 163 -12.26 5.76 7.06
N ASP A 164 -11.67 6.94 6.98
CA ASP A 164 -10.22 7.21 7.03
C ASP A 164 -9.37 6.31 6.11
N PHE A 165 -9.91 5.92 4.96
CA PHE A 165 -9.35 4.81 4.20
C PHE A 165 -8.06 5.14 3.44
N ILE A 166 -7.62 6.40 3.42
CA ILE A 166 -6.27 6.84 3.05
C ILE A 166 -5.69 7.70 4.18
N PHE A 167 -4.80 7.16 5.00
CA PHE A 167 -4.39 7.82 6.25
C PHE A 167 -2.91 7.65 6.58
N GLY A 168 -2.44 8.46 7.53
CA GLY A 168 -1.05 8.49 8.00
C GLY A 168 -0.36 9.83 7.82
N ASN A 169 0.98 9.83 7.88
CA ASN A 169 1.80 11.05 7.84
C ASN A 169 2.97 10.96 6.83
N SER A 170 2.75 10.32 5.69
CA SER A 170 3.72 10.29 4.59
C SER A 170 3.62 11.53 3.69
N THR A 171 4.58 11.68 2.78
CA THR A 171 4.45 12.56 1.60
C THR A 171 4.01 11.68 0.43
N ALA A 172 2.77 11.83 -0.02
CA ALA A 172 2.23 10.99 -1.10
C ALA A 172 1.69 11.79 -2.27
N LEU A 173 2.01 11.37 -3.48
CA LEU A 173 1.38 11.83 -4.72
C LEU A 173 0.54 10.69 -5.29
N LEU A 174 -0.76 10.92 -5.41
CA LEU A 174 -1.72 10.03 -6.03
C LEU A 174 -2.14 10.62 -7.37
N GLU A 175 -1.57 10.11 -8.46
CA GLU A 175 -1.81 10.57 -9.82
C GLU A 175 -2.72 9.60 -10.57
N HIS A 176 -3.77 10.13 -11.21
CA HIS A 176 -4.68 9.35 -12.03
C HIS A 176 -5.33 8.16 -11.30
N CYS A 177 -5.53 8.32 -10.00
CA CYS A 177 -6.15 7.29 -9.17
C CYS A 177 -7.69 7.44 -9.16
N HIS A 178 -8.37 6.30 -9.12
CA HIS A 178 -9.81 6.21 -8.86
C HIS A 178 -10.03 5.98 -7.36
N ILE A 179 -10.82 6.84 -6.72
CA ILE A 179 -11.16 6.75 -5.31
C ILE A 179 -12.65 6.41 -5.18
N HIS A 180 -12.97 5.30 -4.53
CA HIS A 180 -14.34 4.79 -4.38
C HIS A 180 -14.79 4.72 -2.91
N CYS A 181 -15.83 5.47 -2.58
CA CYS A 181 -16.41 5.55 -1.24
C CYS A 181 -17.54 4.51 -1.12
N LYS A 182 -17.31 3.43 -0.38
CA LYS A 182 -18.24 2.29 -0.24
C LYS A 182 -19.42 2.60 0.68
N SER A 183 -19.24 3.52 1.63
CA SER A 183 -20.26 4.01 2.54
C SER A 183 -19.89 5.41 3.03
N GLU A 184 -20.73 6.02 3.86
CA GLU A 184 -20.39 7.27 4.55
C GLU A 184 -19.08 7.14 5.35
N GLY A 185 -18.34 8.24 5.43
CA GLY A 185 -17.04 8.30 6.09
C GLY A 185 -16.16 9.42 5.54
N PHE A 186 -14.84 9.24 5.65
CA PHE A 186 -13.84 10.22 5.22
C PHE A 186 -12.84 9.55 4.28
N ILE A 187 -12.49 10.23 3.20
CA ILE A 187 -11.48 9.73 2.27
C ILE A 187 -10.09 9.73 2.91
N THR A 188 -9.78 10.79 3.67
CA THR A 188 -8.44 10.99 4.22
C THR A 188 -8.43 11.35 5.69
N ALA A 189 -7.51 10.74 6.46
CA ALA A 189 -7.12 11.20 7.79
C ALA A 189 -5.61 11.44 7.84
N GLN A 190 -5.20 12.62 7.36
CA GLN A 190 -3.79 13.02 7.33
C GLN A 190 -3.34 13.47 8.73
N ALA A 191 -2.22 12.93 9.21
CA ALA A 191 -1.76 13.05 10.59
C ALA A 191 -0.52 13.95 10.78
N ARG A 192 -0.39 15.02 9.97
CA ARG A 192 0.68 16.02 10.10
C ARG A 192 0.55 16.73 11.45
N LYS A 193 1.63 16.73 12.24
CA LYS A 193 1.60 17.25 13.62
C LYS A 193 2.01 18.71 13.73
N SER A 194 2.76 19.24 12.76
CA SER A 194 3.20 20.63 12.77
C SER A 194 3.32 21.23 11.38
N SER A 195 3.32 22.55 11.28
CA SER A 195 3.53 23.28 10.01
C SER A 195 4.96 23.15 9.45
N GLN A 196 5.92 22.65 10.25
CA GLN A 196 7.30 22.43 9.84
C GLN A 196 7.49 21.09 9.10
N GLU A 197 6.54 20.16 9.24
CA GLU A 197 6.56 18.90 8.49
C GLU A 197 6.20 19.13 7.02
N SER A 198 7.00 18.57 6.12
CA SER A 198 6.78 18.59 4.67
C SER A 198 5.92 17.42 4.17
N THR A 199 5.15 16.79 5.06
CA THR A 199 4.25 15.68 4.79
C THR A 199 2.88 16.17 4.32
N GLY A 200 2.16 15.29 3.63
CA GLY A 200 0.87 15.61 3.05
C GLY A 200 0.56 14.78 1.81
N TYR A 201 -0.72 14.77 1.43
CA TYR A 201 -1.21 14.03 0.27
C TYR A 201 -1.61 14.99 -0.83
N VAL A 202 -1.12 14.72 -2.05
CA VAL A 202 -1.46 15.46 -3.26
C VAL A 202 -2.19 14.51 -4.19
N PHE A 203 -3.40 14.88 -4.58
CA PHE A 203 -4.20 14.13 -5.55
C PHE A 203 -4.15 14.86 -6.89
N LEU A 204 -3.65 14.23 -7.95
CA LEU A 204 -3.51 14.82 -9.28
C LEU A 204 -4.33 14.00 -10.29
N ARG A 205 -5.11 14.67 -11.15
CA ARG A 205 -5.93 14.03 -12.21
C ARG A 205 -6.78 12.85 -11.71
N ARG A 206 -7.41 13.00 -10.55
CA ARG A 206 -8.17 11.93 -9.88
C ARG A 206 -9.63 11.88 -10.32
N VAL A 207 -10.23 10.70 -10.22
CA VAL A 207 -11.67 10.46 -10.35
C VAL A 207 -12.19 9.96 -9.01
N VAL A 208 -13.20 10.64 -8.44
CA VAL A 208 -13.77 10.30 -7.13
C VAL A 208 -15.24 9.91 -7.32
N HIS A 209 -15.59 8.69 -6.91
CA HIS A 209 -16.97 8.19 -6.92
C HIS A 209 -17.39 7.90 -5.48
N CYS A 210 -18.38 8.64 -4.98
CA CYS A 210 -18.99 8.36 -3.68
C CYS A 210 -20.50 8.10 -3.85
N LEU A 211 -21.05 7.19 -3.06
CA LEU A 211 -22.46 6.77 -3.10
C LEU A 211 -23.45 7.77 -2.46
N SER A 212 -22.98 8.90 -1.89
CA SER A 212 -23.83 9.95 -1.32
C SER A 212 -23.22 11.36 -1.49
N ASP A 213 -24.07 12.39 -1.52
CA ASP A 213 -23.70 13.80 -1.76
C ASP A 213 -23.05 14.51 -0.54
N LEU A 214 -22.77 13.79 0.56
CA LEU A 214 -22.23 14.33 1.81
C LEU A 214 -20.81 13.78 2.09
N PHE A 215 -19.79 14.26 1.38
CA PHE A 215 -18.40 13.96 1.72
C PHE A 215 -17.58 15.22 1.92
N SER A 216 -16.88 15.28 3.05
CA SER A 216 -15.84 16.28 3.30
C SER A 216 -14.52 15.77 2.74
N VAL A 217 -14.13 16.27 1.57
CA VAL A 217 -12.77 16.11 1.05
C VAL A 217 -11.90 17.21 1.64
N VAL A 218 -11.08 16.91 2.65
CA VAL A 218 -10.05 17.85 3.12
C VAL A 218 -8.87 17.79 2.15
N LEU A 219 -9.02 18.46 1.01
CA LEU A 219 -7.93 18.71 0.07
C LEU A 219 -7.05 19.85 0.61
N THR A 220 -6.02 19.50 1.37
CA THR A 220 -4.99 20.47 1.72
C THR A 220 -4.12 20.72 0.49
N PHE A 221 -4.55 21.65 -0.39
CA PHE A 221 -3.72 22.21 -1.45
C PHE A 221 -2.62 23.07 -0.79
N LEU A 222 -1.54 22.43 -0.33
CA LEU A 222 -0.37 23.16 0.12
C LEU A 222 0.41 23.69 -1.09
N HIS A 223 0.92 24.91 -0.89
CA HIS A 223 1.70 25.82 -1.75
C HIS A 223 2.90 25.23 -2.53
N TRP A 224 3.04 23.90 -2.61
CA TRP A 224 4.19 23.19 -3.14
C TRP A 224 4.20 23.06 -4.68
N LEU A 225 3.04 23.17 -5.34
CA LEU A 225 2.95 23.02 -6.80
C LEU A 225 3.79 24.05 -7.59
N ARG A 226 4.10 25.21 -7.01
CA ARG A 226 4.97 26.22 -7.64
C ARG A 226 6.45 25.85 -7.64
N SER A 227 6.91 24.99 -6.73
CA SER A 227 8.31 24.57 -6.66
C SER A 227 8.59 23.34 -7.53
N LEU A 228 7.59 22.46 -7.75
CA LEU A 228 7.77 21.32 -8.66
C LEU A 228 7.75 21.75 -10.15
N ILE A 229 7.00 22.79 -10.51
CA ILE A 229 6.97 23.34 -11.89
C ILE A 229 8.28 24.03 -12.28
N ARG A 230 9.13 24.44 -11.32
CA ARG A 230 10.47 25.00 -11.60
C ARG A 230 11.59 23.97 -11.74
N LEU A 231 11.32 22.68 -11.51
CA LEU A 231 12.29 21.59 -11.67
C LEU A 231 12.06 20.78 -12.97
N LEU A 232 11.06 21.16 -13.76
CA LEU A 232 10.75 20.58 -15.08
C LEU A 232 10.73 21.65 -16.20
N GLY A 233 11.41 22.79 -15.99
CA GLY A 233 11.66 23.82 -16.98
C GLY A 233 13.14 24.16 -17.04
#